data_AF-A0A5C7N5X5-F1
#
_entry.id   AF-A0A5C7N5X5-F1
#
_cell.length_a   1.000
_cell.length_b   1.000
_cell.length_c   1.000
_cell.angle_alpha   90.00
_cell.angle_beta   90.00
_cell.angle_gamma   90.00
#
_symmetry.space_group_name_H-M   'P 1'
#
loop_
_entity.id
_entity.type
_entity.pdbx_description
1 polymer ?
#
loop_
_entity_poly.entity_id
_entity_poly.type
_entity_poly.pdbx_seq_one_letter_code
_entity_poly.pdbx_strand_id
1 'polypeptide(L)'
;KRTANHDQWRALTARDRGCIRCGKTPRYCQAHHIHHWRHGGTTDLANLVLLCSRCHHDLHHGHYTITMTHGIPHITTTGTRAPPQTG
;
A
#
# COMPACT_ATOMS: atom_id res chain seq x y z
N LYS A 1 14.97 9.00 -1.15
CA LYS A 1 14.89 8.05 -0.01
C LYS A 1 14.06 6.85 -0.44
N ARG A 2 14.30 5.64 0.10
CA ARG A 2 13.58 4.41 -0.29
C ARG A 2 12.66 3.88 0.82
N THR A 3 12.91 4.25 2.07
CA THR A 3 12.18 3.73 3.23
C THR A 3 11.45 4.83 3.95
N ALA A 4 10.24 4.53 4.42
CA ALA A 4 9.51 5.41 5.33
C ALA A 4 10.32 5.62 6.62
N ASN A 5 10.36 6.85 7.13
CA ASN A 5 10.83 7.09 8.49
C ASN A 5 9.72 6.76 9.51
N HIS A 6 10.04 6.93 10.79
CA HIS A 6 9.12 6.63 11.88
C HIS A 6 7.83 7.48 11.85
N ASP A 7 7.92 8.78 11.55
CA ASP A 7 6.74 9.65 11.53
C ASP A 7 5.83 9.35 10.34
N GLN A 8 6.42 9.06 9.18
CA GLN A 8 5.71 8.56 8.01
C GLN A 8 5.03 7.23 8.31
N TRP A 9 5.73 6.31 8.98
CA TRP A 9 5.14 5.04 9.39
C TRP A 9 3.94 5.21 10.34
N ARG A 10 4.04 6.14 11.31
CA ARG A 10 2.91 6.46 12.20
C ARG A 10 1.73 7.02 11.44
N ALA A 11 1.96 7.98 10.53
CA ALA A 11 0.89 8.57 9.73
C ALA A 11 0.25 7.56 8.77
N LEU A 12 1.05 6.70 8.13
CA LEU A 12 0.56 5.59 7.32
C LEU A 12 -0.29 4.62 8.14
N THR A 13 0.17 4.25 9.34
CA THR A 13 -0.58 3.37 10.26
C THR A 13 -1.92 3.99 10.65
N ALA A 14 -1.96 5.29 10.94
CA ALA A 14 -3.19 6.00 11.29
C ALA A 14 -4.19 6.05 10.12
N ARG A 15 -3.71 6.32 8.90
CA ARG A 15 -4.54 6.42 7.70
C ARG A 15 -5.02 5.04 7.21
N ASP A 16 -4.08 4.11 7.04
CA ASP A 16 -4.34 2.83 6.36
C ASP A 16 -4.89 1.77 7.32
N ARG A 17 -4.65 1.92 8.63
CA ARG A 17 -5.05 0.99 9.71
C ARG A 17 -4.51 -0.45 9.57
N GLY A 18 -3.73 -0.73 8.53
CA GLY A 18 -3.24 -2.05 8.15
C GLY A 18 -3.07 -2.14 6.64
N CYS A 19 -3.05 -3.36 6.11
CA CYS A 19 -3.04 -3.59 4.67
C CYS A 19 -4.33 -3.03 4.07
N ILE A 20 -4.22 -2.02 3.21
CA ILE A 20 -5.39 -1.32 2.64
C ILE A 20 -6.31 -2.22 1.80
N ARG A 21 -5.84 -3.41 1.42
CA ARG A 21 -6.62 -4.38 0.62
C ARG A 21 -7.32 -5.45 1.47
N CYS A 22 -6.64 -5.95 2.49
CA CYS A 22 -7.09 -7.15 3.21
C CYS A 22 -7.09 -6.98 4.72
N GLY A 23 -7.00 -5.75 5.25
CA GLY A 23 -7.11 -5.46 6.69
C GLY A 23 -6.01 -6.02 7.61
N LYS A 24 -5.02 -6.76 7.09
CA LYS A 24 -3.96 -7.36 7.91
C LYS A 24 -3.21 -6.28 8.71
N THR A 25 -2.93 -6.56 9.98
CA THR A 25 -2.42 -5.55 10.91
C THR A 25 -1.08 -4.91 10.45
N PRO A 26 -0.82 -3.64 10.81
CA PRO A 26 0.36 -2.89 10.35
C PRO A 26 1.71 -3.58 10.59
N ARG A 27 1.84 -4.39 11.66
CA ARG A 27 3.05 -5.15 11.98
C ARG A 27 3.47 -6.16 10.90
N TYR A 28 2.55 -6.55 10.02
CA TYR A 28 2.81 -7.44 8.89
C TYR A 28 2.86 -6.71 7.54
N CYS A 29 2.85 -5.38 7.57
CA CYS A 29 2.80 -4.55 6.39
C CYS A 29 4.16 -3.93 6.07
N GLN A 30 4.28 -3.45 4.84
CA GLN A 30 5.38 -2.64 4.35
C GLN A 30 4.79 -1.38 3.70
N ALA A 31 5.53 -0.27 3.76
CA ALA A 31 5.19 0.93 3.00
C ALA A 31 5.55 0.71 1.52
N HIS A 32 4.53 0.63 0.68
CA HIS A 32 4.63 0.44 -0.77
C HIS A 32 4.48 1.77 -1.49
N HIS A 33 5.36 2.03 -2.47
CA HIS A 33 5.26 3.18 -3.35
C HIS A 33 4.25 2.94 -4.48
N ILE A 34 3.24 3.79 -4.61
CA ILE A 34 2.28 3.75 -5.73
C ILE A 34 3.01 4.05 -7.04
N HIS A 35 3.72 5.18 -7.10
CA HIS A 35 4.71 5.45 -8.13
C HIS A 35 6.08 4.98 -7.65
N HIS A 36 6.63 3.94 -8.28
CA HIS A 36 7.84 3.29 -7.78
C HIS A 36 9.04 4.24 -7.72
N TRP A 37 9.83 4.14 -6.65
CA TRP A 37 10.96 5.06 -6.38
C TRP A 37 12.03 5.08 -7.50
N ARG A 38 12.28 3.97 -8.19
CA ARG A 38 13.23 3.94 -9.33
C ARG A 38 12.75 4.76 -10.53
N HIS A 39 11.46 5.06 -10.60
CA HIS A 39 10.86 5.88 -11.67
C HIS A 39 10.59 7.32 -11.21
N GLY A 40 11.19 7.76 -10.09
CA GLY A 40 11.01 9.11 -9.55
C GLY A 40 9.95 9.22 -8.44
N GLY A 41 9.41 8.10 -7.96
CA GLY A 41 8.49 8.07 -6.82
C GLY A 41 9.06 8.70 -5.55
N THR A 42 8.33 9.66 -4.97
CA THR A 42 8.67 10.26 -3.70
C THR A 42 8.40 9.30 -2.54
N THR A 43 9.12 9.47 -1.43
CA THR A 43 8.83 8.75 -0.18
C THR A 43 8.11 9.72 0.73
N ASP A 44 6.81 9.90 0.49
CA ASP A 44 5.90 10.72 1.28
C ASP A 44 4.54 10.01 1.43
N LEU A 45 3.63 10.60 2.20
CA LEU A 45 2.33 9.99 2.49
C LEU A 45 1.41 9.93 1.26
N ALA A 46 1.57 10.84 0.30
CA ALA A 46 0.75 10.86 -0.92
C ALA A 46 1.12 9.71 -1.87
N ASN A 47 2.36 9.23 -1.79
CA ASN A 47 2.85 8.15 -2.65
C ASN A 47 3.06 6.80 -1.95
N LEU A 48 2.88 6.72 -0.63
CA LEU A 48 3.05 5.48 0.14
C LEU A 48 1.71 4.93 0.62
N VAL A 49 1.61 3.60 0.71
CA VAL A 49 0.48 2.86 1.32
C VAL A 49 0.97 1.61 2.05
N LEU A 50 0.24 1.12 3.04
CA LEU A 50 0.55 -0.13 3.74
C LEU A 50 -0.02 -1.34 3.00
N LEU A 51 0.84 -2.31 2.69
CA LEU A 51 0.46 -3.61 2.14
C LEU A 51 1.18 -4.75 2.86
N CYS A 52 0.46 -5.85 3.12
CA CYS A 52 1.10 -7.09 3.57
C CYS A 52 1.86 -7.76 2.42
N SER A 53 2.83 -8.62 2.73
CA SER A 53 3.66 -9.31 1.70
C SER A 53 2.82 -9.96 0.59
N ARG A 54 1.73 -10.66 0.92
CA ARG A 54 0.85 -11.27 -0.09
C ARG A 54 0.22 -10.22 -1.01
N CYS A 55 -0.49 -9.23 -0.46
CA CYS A 55 -1.14 -8.20 -1.26
C CYS A 55 -0.12 -7.34 -2.02
N HIS A 56 1.08 -7.13 -1.49
CA HIS A 56 2.16 -6.40 -2.16
C HIS A 56 2.59 -7.11 -3.46
N HIS A 57 2.79 -8.43 -3.42
CA HIS A 57 3.09 -9.19 -4.64
C HIS A 57 1.94 -9.17 -5.64
N ASP A 58 0.70 -9.24 -5.17
CA ASP A 58 -0.50 -9.24 -6.02
C ASP A 58 -0.64 -7.97 -6.85
N LEU A 59 -0.25 -6.84 -6.26
CA LEU A 59 -0.19 -5.57 -6.96
C LEU A 59 0.87 -5.62 -8.06
N HIS A 60 2.08 -6.11 -7.76
CA HIS A 60 3.15 -6.26 -8.76
C HIS A 60 2.76 -7.22 -9.88
N HIS A 61 1.91 -8.20 -9.61
CA HIS A 61 1.36 -9.12 -10.62
C HIS A 61 0.14 -8.56 -11.37
N GLY A 62 -0.27 -7.32 -11.12
CA GLY A 62 -1.37 -6.67 -11.84
C GLY A 62 -2.77 -7.21 -11.50
N HIS A 63 -2.94 -7.86 -10.34
CA HIS A 63 -4.27 -8.31 -9.90
C HIS A 63 -5.17 -7.15 -9.45
N TYR A 64 -4.58 -6.03 -9.07
CA TYR A 64 -5.26 -4.77 -8.77
C TYR A 64 -4.26 -3.62 -8.88
N THR A 65 -4.79 -2.41 -8.99
CA THR A 65 -4.03 -1.15 -8.97
C THR A 65 -4.46 -0.30 -7.79
N ILE A 66 -3.63 0.70 -7.45
CA ILE A 66 -3.90 1.68 -6.40
C ILE A 66 -3.76 3.07 -7.01
N THR A 67 -4.72 3.94 -6.71
CA THR A 67 -4.64 5.38 -6.99
C THR A 67 -4.81 6.16 -5.69
N MET A 68 -4.22 7.35 -5.62
CA MET A 68 -4.39 8.26 -4.48
C MET A 68 -5.30 9.42 -4.88
N THR A 69 -6.43 9.59 -4.17
CA THR A 69 -7.38 10.68 -4.42
C THR A 69 -7.57 11.47 -3.13
N HIS A 70 -7.17 12.75 -3.13
CA HIS A 70 -7.23 13.62 -1.94
C HIS A 70 -6.62 13.00 -0.68
N GLY A 71 -5.51 12.27 -0.83
CA GLY A 71 -4.81 11.61 0.27
C GLY A 71 -5.45 10.29 0.73
N ILE A 72 -6.51 9.82 0.07
CA ILE A 72 -7.16 8.54 0.33
C ILE A 72 -6.79 7.52 -0.76
N PRO A 73 -6.28 6.32 -0.38
CA PRO A 73 -5.98 5.29 -1.36
C PRO A 73 -7.25 4.59 -1.85
N HIS A 74 -7.38 4.43 -3.16
CA HIS A 74 -8.45 3.69 -3.82
C HIS A 74 -7.87 2.46 -4.52
N ILE A 75 -8.53 1.32 -4.34
CA ILE A 75 -8.16 0.06 -5.00
C ILE A 75 -9.09 -0.16 -6.18
N THR A 76 -8.51 -0.42 -7.34
CA THR A 76 -9.25 -0.89 -8.52
C THR A 76 -8.82 -2.30 -8.84
N THR A 77 -9.75 -3.26 -8.79
CA THR A 77 -9.44 -4.66 -9.11
C THR A 77 -9.36 -4.82 -10.63
N THR A 78 -8.24 -5.36 -11.11
CA THR A 78 -7.96 -5.54 -12.55
C THR A 78 -7.90 -7.01 -12.96
N GLY A 79 -7.81 -7.93 -11.99
CA GLY A 79 -7.69 -9.37 -12.24
C GLY A 79 -8.72 -10.22 -11.49
N THR A 80 -8.70 -11.53 -11.77
CA THR A 80 -9.62 -12.53 -11.19
C THR A 80 -9.34 -12.87 -9.72
N ARG A 81 -8.21 -12.41 -9.16
CA ARG A 81 -7.79 -12.83 -7.83
C ARG A 81 -8.40 -11.96 -6.74
N ALA A 82 -9.44 -12.48 -6.10
CA ALA A 82 -10.14 -11.81 -5.00
C ALA A 82 -9.17 -11.41 -3.86
N PRO A 83 -9.49 -10.34 -3.11
CA PRO A 83 -8.78 -10.00 -1.88
C PRO A 83 -8.75 -11.21 -0.94
N PRO A 84 -7.61 -11.51 -0.29
CA PRO A 84 -7.60 -12.51 0.76
C PRO A 84 -8.49 -12.05 1.92
N GLN A 85 -9.25 -12.99 2.49
CA GLN A 85 -10.05 -12.72 3.69
C GLN A 85 -9.10 -12.44 4.86
N THR A 86 -9.42 -11.45 5.69
CA THR A 86 -8.74 -11.22 6.96
C THR A 86 -8.84 -12.49 7.81
N GLY A 87 -7.70 -12.99 8.28
CA GLY A 87 -7.67 -13.89 9.43
C GLY A 87 -7.54 -13.08 10.71
#